data_AF-A0A822BQT5-F1
#
_entry.id   AF-A0A822BQT5-F1
#
_cell.length_a   1.000
_cell.length_b   1.000
_cell.length_c   1.000
_cell.angle_alpha   90.00
_cell.angle_beta   90.00
_cell.angle_gamma   90.00
#
_symmetry.space_group_name_H-M   'P 1'
#
loop_
_entity.id
_entity.type
_entity.pdbx_description
1 polymer ?
#
loop_
_entity_poly.entity_id
_entity_poly.type
_entity_poly.pdbx_seq_one_letter_code
_entity_poly.pdbx_strand_id
1 'polypeptide(L)'
;EYLIRTIIVQFMSCWISAYFYGWITIKCKYFMIPPTMIHFIWNQINPRLLGSIYTNTSGWMIGQQWKINGVGLMGCFVYFIVAIIIII
;
A
#
# COMPACT_ATOMS: atom_id res chain seq x y z
N GLU A 1 18.34 -4.49 11.37
CA GLU A 1 18.23 -5.52 12.44
C GLU A 1 16.92 -6.33 12.48
N TYR A 2 15.93 -6.18 11.59
CA TYR A 2 14.73 -7.07 11.62
C TYR A 2 14.27 -7.52 10.23
N LEU A 3 15.10 -8.32 9.54
CA LEU A 3 14.83 -8.84 8.20
C LEU A 3 13.52 -9.65 8.14
N ILE A 4 13.37 -10.64 9.04
CA ILE A 4 12.19 -11.52 9.12
C ILE A 4 10.90 -10.71 9.32
N ARG A 5 10.94 -9.73 10.24
CA ARG A 5 9.79 -8.86 10.52
C ARG A 5 9.39 -8.04 9.29
N THR A 6 10.37 -7.52 8.56
CA THR A 6 10.13 -6.75 7.34
C THR A 6 9.51 -7.63 6.25
N ILE A 7 9.99 -8.86 6.08
CA ILE A 7 9.43 -9.83 5.12
C ILE A 7 7.98 -10.17 5.47
N ILE A 8 7.67 -10.45 6.74
CA ILE A 8 6.30 -10.77 7.18
C ILE A 8 5.35 -9.60 6.90
N VAL A 9 5.76 -8.39 7.25
CA VAL A 9 4.97 -7.18 7.01
C VAL A 9 4.76 -6.96 5.50
N GLN A 10 5.81 -7.17 4.70
CA GLN A 10 5.75 -7.08 3.24
C GLN A 10 4.74 -8.08 2.65
N PHE A 11 4.80 -9.33 3.12
CA PHE A 11 3.93 -10.41 2.65
C PHE A 11 2.47 -10.14 3.01
N MET A 12 2.21 -9.73 4.25
CA MET A 12 0.85 -9.42 4.74
C MET A 12 0.23 -8.27 3.97
N SER A 13 0.98 -7.18 3.73
CA SER A 13 0.43 -6.05 3.00
C SER A 13 0.25 -6.32 1.51
N CYS A 14 1.10 -7.14 0.87
CA CYS A 14 0.82 -7.61 -0.49
C CYS A 14 -0.52 -8.38 -0.54
N TRP A 15 -0.78 -9.22 0.45
CA TRP A 15 -2.03 -9.97 0.56
C TRP A 15 -3.25 -9.06 0.75
N ILE A 16 -3.16 -8.11 1.68
CA ILE A 16 -4.23 -7.13 1.95
C ILE A 16 -4.48 -6.27 0.70
N SER A 17 -3.42 -5.78 0.06
CA SER A 17 -3.52 -4.96 -1.15
C SER A 17 -4.16 -5.74 -2.30
N ALA A 18 -3.78 -7.02 -2.48
CA ALA A 18 -4.36 -7.90 -3.49
C ALA A 18 -5.87 -8.09 -3.29
N TYR A 19 -6.33 -8.23 -2.04
CA TYR A 19 -7.76 -8.27 -1.74
C TYR A 19 -8.49 -6.99 -2.19
N PHE A 20 -7.93 -5.81 -1.88
CA PHE A 20 -8.53 -4.52 -2.29
C PHE A 20 -8.57 -4.36 -3.81
N TYR A 21 -7.48 -4.67 -4.52
CA TYR A 21 -7.46 -4.61 -5.98
C TYR A 21 -8.47 -5.59 -6.61
N GLY A 22 -8.58 -6.81 -6.09
CA GLY A 22 -9.57 -7.79 -6.54
C GLY A 22 -11.00 -7.30 -6.30
N TRP A 23 -11.29 -6.75 -5.12
CA TRP A 23 -12.60 -6.23 -4.76
C TRP A 23 -13.01 -5.02 -5.63
N ILE A 24 -12.11 -4.07 -5.88
CA ILE A 24 -12.33 -2.94 -6.80
C ILE A 24 -12.60 -3.45 -8.22
N THR A 25 -11.81 -4.42 -8.69
CA THR A 25 -11.98 -5.02 -10.03
C THR A 25 -13.38 -5.61 -10.19
N ILE A 26 -13.89 -6.34 -9.19
CA ILE A 26 -15.25 -6.90 -9.20
C ILE A 26 -16.30 -5.78 -9.23
N LYS A 27 -16.14 -4.73 -8.42
CA LYS A 27 -17.06 -3.59 -8.39
C LYS A 27 -17.08 -2.80 -9.70
N CYS A 28 -15.95 -2.70 -10.37
CA CYS A 28 -15.82 -2.07 -11.68
C CYS A 28 -16.16 -3.01 -12.85
N LYS A 29 -16.85 -4.14 -12.62
CA LYS A 29 -17.24 -5.12 -13.66
C LYS A 29 -16.05 -5.64 -14.47
N TYR A 30 -14.94 -5.94 -13.79
CA TYR A 30 -13.68 -6.39 -14.39
C TYR A 30 -12.99 -5.37 -15.30
N PHE A 31 -13.41 -4.11 -15.26
CA PHE A 31 -12.67 -3.04 -15.90
C PHE A 31 -11.36 -2.81 -15.14
N MET A 32 -10.24 -3.04 -15.80
CA MET A 32 -8.91 -3.03 -15.18
C MET A 32 -8.31 -1.64 -15.01
N ILE A 33 -8.87 -0.60 -15.64
CA ILE A 33 -8.31 0.76 -15.54
C ILE A 33 -8.36 1.30 -14.09
N PRO A 34 -9.50 1.26 -13.37
CA PRO A 34 -9.59 1.73 -11.99
C PRO A 34 -8.57 1.10 -11.02
N PRO A 35 -8.43 -0.25 -10.92
CA PRO A 35 -7.45 -0.83 -10.02
C PRO A 35 -6.01 -0.48 -10.41
N THR A 36 -5.72 -0.35 -11.72
CA THR A 36 -4.39 0.03 -12.20
C THR A 36 -4.05 1.49 -11.89
N MET A 37 -5.03 2.40 -11.99
CA MET A 37 -4.85 3.80 -11.60
C MET A 37 -4.56 3.95 -10.11
N ILE A 38 -5.27 3.20 -9.27
CA ILE A 38 -5.05 3.21 -7.81
C ILE A 38 -3.65 2.68 -7.50
N HIS A 39 -3.22 1.62 -8.18
CA HIS A 39 -1.87 1.10 -8.02
C HIS A 39 -0.79 2.12 -8.43
N PHE A 40 -1.01 2.82 -9.55
CA PHE A 40 -0.11 3.87 -10.00
C PHE A 40 -0.01 5.03 -8.99
N ILE A 41 -1.15 5.52 -8.51
CA ILE A 41 -1.22 6.58 -7.50
C ILE A 41 -0.52 6.13 -6.22
N TRP A 42 -0.79 4.89 -5.77
CA TRP A 42 -0.13 4.32 -4.60
C TRP A 42 1.39 4.30 -4.77
N ASN A 43 1.88 3.90 -5.93
CA ASN A 43 3.30 3.77 -6.18
C ASN A 43 4.03 5.14 -6.25
N GLN A 44 3.30 6.23 -6.49
CA GLN A 44 3.84 7.59 -6.41
C GLN A 44 3.80 8.17 -4.99
N ILE A 45 2.70 7.93 -4.27
CA ILE A 45 2.47 8.48 -2.93
C ILE A 45 3.28 7.74 -1.88
N ASN A 46 3.31 6.40 -1.93
CA ASN A 46 3.99 5.54 -0.97
C ASN A 46 5.47 5.94 -0.76
N PRO A 47 6.36 5.94 -1.78
CA PRO A 47 7.77 6.26 -1.55
C PRO A 47 8.00 7.68 -1.05
N ARG A 48 7.12 8.64 -1.38
CA ARG A 48 7.24 10.05 -0.95
C ARG A 48 6.79 10.24 0.50
N LEU A 49 5.66 9.65 0.89
CA LEU A 49 5.13 9.79 2.25
C LEU A 49 5.81 8.86 3.24
N LEU A 50 6.03 7.62 2.85
CA LEU A 50 6.32 6.50 3.74
C LEU A 50 7.75 5.96 3.57
N GLY A 51 8.47 6.47 2.55
CA GLY A 51 9.83 6.06 2.21
C GLY A 51 9.85 4.82 1.32
N SER A 52 11.03 4.50 0.83
CA SER A 52 11.25 3.37 -0.06
C SER A 52 12.31 2.45 0.50
N ILE A 53 11.93 1.19 0.77
CA ILE A 53 12.88 0.14 1.16
C ILE A 53 13.87 -0.13 0.02
N TYR A 54 13.41 -0.06 -1.24
CA TYR A 54 14.23 -0.38 -2.40
C TYR A 54 15.39 0.58 -2.62
N THR A 55 15.19 1.86 -2.27
CA THR A 55 16.22 2.91 -2.41
C THR A 55 16.82 3.32 -1.07
N ASN A 56 16.39 2.70 0.05
CA ASN A 56 16.72 3.10 1.41
C ASN A 56 16.54 4.61 1.67
N THR A 57 15.52 5.21 1.03
CA THR A 57 15.21 6.63 1.20
C THR A 57 14.09 6.79 2.23
N SER A 58 14.29 7.70 3.19
CA SER A 58 13.26 8.09 4.14
C SER A 58 12.23 8.99 3.47
N GLY A 59 10.94 8.70 3.68
CA GLY A 59 9.84 9.58 3.26
C GLY A 59 9.61 10.73 4.24
N TRP A 60 8.55 11.50 4.02
CA TRP A 60 8.13 12.57 4.92
C TRP A 60 7.79 12.08 6.33
N MET A 61 7.22 10.89 6.47
CA MET A 61 7.01 10.26 7.76
C MET A 61 8.27 9.49 8.16
N ILE A 62 8.85 9.84 9.30
CA ILE A 62 10.09 9.24 9.81
C ILE A 62 9.76 8.38 11.03
N GLY A 63 10.28 7.15 11.06
CA GLY A 63 10.06 6.22 12.16
C GLY A 63 10.33 4.77 11.76
N GLN A 64 9.92 3.82 12.61
CA GLN A 64 10.25 2.42 12.41
C GLN A 64 9.66 1.89 11.08
N GLN A 65 10.50 1.27 10.25
CA GLN A 65 10.18 0.78 8.90
C GLN A 65 8.87 -0.02 8.83
N TRP A 66 8.56 -0.80 9.88
CA TRP A 66 7.35 -1.64 9.94
C TRP A 66 6.06 -0.87 10.22
N LYS A 67 6.14 0.32 10.82
CA LYS A 67 4.98 1.19 11.06
C LYS A 67 4.72 2.08 9.85
N ILE A 68 5.80 2.59 9.26
CA ILE A 68 5.70 3.75 8.38
C ILE A 68 5.85 3.41 6.91
N ASN A 69 6.52 2.33 6.49
CA ASN A 69 6.55 1.99 5.07
C ASN A 69 5.12 1.85 4.50
N GLY A 70 4.86 2.12 3.21
CA GLY A 70 3.54 1.88 2.59
C GLY A 70 3.24 0.43 2.30
N VAL A 71 3.91 -0.42 3.06
CA VAL A 71 3.62 -1.84 3.19
C VAL A 71 3.46 -2.21 4.68
N GLY A 72 3.70 -1.25 5.58
CA GLY A 72 3.43 -1.32 7.01
C GLY A 72 2.01 -0.90 7.38
N LEU A 73 1.79 -0.67 8.67
CA LEU A 73 0.47 -0.34 9.23
C LEU A 73 -0.17 0.89 8.57
N MET A 74 0.64 1.91 8.30
CA MET A 74 0.18 3.14 7.65
C MET A 74 -0.22 2.91 6.19
N GLY A 75 0.47 2.01 5.49
CA GLY A 75 0.10 1.57 4.15
C GLY A 75 -1.30 0.97 4.10
N CYS A 76 -1.57 0.03 5.02
CA CYS A 76 -2.88 -0.62 5.15
C CYS A 76 -3.99 0.39 5.50
N PHE A 77 -3.69 1.36 6.37
CA PHE A 77 -4.64 2.41 6.75
C PHE A 77 -5.04 3.30 5.57
N VAL A 78 -4.08 3.72 4.74
CA VAL A 78 -4.40 4.55 3.57
C VAL A 78 -5.16 3.75 2.51
N TYR A 79 -4.81 2.48 2.27
CA TYR A 79 -5.61 1.61 1.40
C TYR A 79 -7.06 1.47 1.85
N PHE A 80 -7.28 1.33 3.16
CA PHE A 80 -8.62 1.27 3.73
C PHE A 80 -9.42 2.56 3.50
N ILE A 81 -8.79 3.73 3.67
CA ILE A 81 -9.44 5.02 3.40
C ILE A 81 -9.80 5.15 1.91
N VAL A 82 -8.88 4.83 1.01
CA VAL A 82 -9.12 4.89 -0.44
C VAL A 82 -10.25 3.95 -0.85
N ALA A 83 -10.31 2.75 -0.27
CA ALA A 83 -11.40 1.81 -0.52
C ALA A 83 -12.76 2.39 -0.08
N ILE A 84 -12.86 3.02 1.09
CA ILE A 84 -14.10 3.67 1.54
C ILE A 84 -14.54 4.77 0.58
N ILE A 85 -13.61 5.63 0.13
CA ILE A 85 -13.93 6.73 -0.79
C ILE A 85 -14.48 6.22 -2.12
N ILE A 86 -14.03 5.05 -2.60
CA ILE A 86 -14.52 4.45 -3.85
C ILE A 86 -15.89 3.76 -3.66
N ILE A 87 -16.23 3.35 -2.42
CA ILE A 87 -17.51 2.70 -2.10
C ILE A 87 -18.66 3.70 -2.03
N ILE A 88 -18.40 4.90 -1.50
CA ILE A 88 -19.38 5.98 -1.30
C ILE A 88 -19.62 6.70 -2.63
#